data_AF-A0A258XE01-F1
#
_entry.id   AF-A0A258XE01-F1
#
_cell.length_a   1.000
_cell.length_b   1.000
_cell.length_c   1.000
_cell.angle_alpha   90.00
_cell.angle_beta   90.00
_cell.angle_gamma   90.00
#
_symmetry.space_group_name_H-M   'P 1'
#
loop_
_entity.id
_entity.type
_entity.pdbx_description
1 polymer ?
#
loop_
_entity_poly.entity_id
_entity_poly.type
_entity_poly.pdbx_seq_one_letter_code
_entity_poly.pdbx_strand_id
1 'polypeptide(L)'
;MLISKSKALNLSELWGYRPDHSNPCLHVKKYPENKRERFLNADEIERLLTILKREEKEGFYPWALHAIRLLLYTGCRLSEILTLTWEEVDLDNQCLRLLDSKTGKKIIYLSSTAIELLQAIPKIPENLHVICGGKEGAHLVNIHKAWGRIRKKAHLEDVRLHDLRHTFASVAVSQGLSLPVIGALLGHKHTQTTARYAHLMHQPLFEASEKIAQQIGRKTR
;
A
#
# COMPACT_ATOMS: atom_id res chain seq x y z
N MET A 1 2.18 20.53 -12.89
CA MET A 1 1.22 21.51 -13.45
C MET A 1 1.07 21.43 -14.98
N LEU A 2 2.07 20.96 -15.74
CA LEU A 2 2.01 20.90 -17.22
C LEU A 2 1.33 19.63 -17.79
N ILE A 3 1.38 18.51 -17.08
CA ILE A 3 0.84 17.21 -17.54
C ILE A 3 -0.70 17.25 -17.66
N SER A 4 -1.38 17.88 -16.71
CA SER A 4 -2.84 18.05 -16.75
C SER A 4 -3.28 18.96 -17.90
N LYS A 5 -2.52 20.03 -18.17
CA LYS A 5 -2.79 20.97 -19.27
C LYS A 5 -2.62 20.32 -20.65
N SER A 6 -1.53 19.56 -20.87
CA SER A 6 -1.31 18.85 -22.13
C SER A 6 -2.43 17.86 -22.44
N LYS A 7 -2.89 17.09 -21.43
CA LYS A 7 -3.97 16.11 -21.61
C LYS A 7 -5.33 16.76 -21.89
N ALA A 8 -5.64 17.86 -21.20
CA ALA A 8 -6.86 18.64 -21.47
C ALA A 8 -6.85 19.22 -22.89
N LEU A 9 -5.71 19.76 -23.34
CA LEU A 9 -5.58 20.36 -24.66
C LEU A 9 -5.63 19.32 -25.80
N ASN A 10 -5.06 18.12 -25.60
CA ASN A 10 -5.25 17.00 -26.53
C ASN A 10 -6.73 16.59 -26.65
N LEU A 11 -7.48 16.59 -25.55
CA LEU A 11 -8.92 16.31 -25.59
C LEU A 11 -9.69 17.42 -26.30
N SER A 12 -9.27 18.69 -26.14
CA SER A 12 -9.88 19.80 -26.87
C SER A 12 -9.68 19.70 -28.38
N GLU A 13 -8.56 19.16 -28.86
CA GLU A 13 -8.37 18.84 -30.28
C GLU A 13 -9.33 17.72 -30.71
N LEU A 14 -9.33 16.60 -29.98
CA LEU A 14 -10.20 15.44 -30.26
C LEU A 14 -11.69 15.80 -30.32
N TRP A 15 -12.12 16.74 -29.49
CA TRP A 15 -13.51 17.22 -29.42
C TRP A 15 -13.81 18.38 -30.37
N GLY A 16 -12.84 18.81 -31.19
CA GLY A 16 -13.01 19.89 -32.17
C GLY A 16 -13.11 21.28 -31.57
N TYR A 17 -12.86 21.45 -30.27
CA TYR A 17 -12.74 22.77 -29.63
C TYR A 17 -11.46 23.50 -30.04
N ARG A 18 -10.49 22.77 -30.61
CA ARG A 18 -9.25 23.30 -31.16
C ARG A 18 -8.89 22.56 -32.45
N PRO A 19 -8.17 23.19 -33.39
CA PRO A 19 -7.63 22.49 -34.56
C PRO A 19 -6.67 21.37 -34.14
N ASP A 20 -6.63 20.29 -34.92
CA ASP A 20 -5.65 19.22 -34.73
C ASP A 20 -4.22 19.77 -34.77
N HIS A 21 -3.34 19.20 -33.94
CA HIS A 21 -1.94 19.61 -33.80
C HIS A 21 -1.71 21.05 -33.32
N SER A 22 -2.70 21.69 -32.71
CA SER A 22 -2.60 23.04 -32.14
C SER A 22 -2.24 23.07 -30.65
N ASN A 23 -1.92 21.93 -30.03
CA ASN A 23 -1.62 21.83 -28.61
C ASN A 23 -0.27 22.49 -28.30
N PRO A 24 -0.25 23.66 -27.61
CA PRO A 24 0.99 24.36 -27.28
C PRO A 24 1.89 23.57 -26.32
N CYS A 25 1.36 22.52 -25.67
CA CYS A 25 2.11 21.66 -24.76
C CYS A 25 2.75 20.44 -25.45
N LEU A 26 2.59 20.26 -26.77
CA LEU A 26 3.04 19.06 -27.50
C LEU A 26 4.55 18.80 -27.35
N HIS A 27 5.36 19.85 -27.42
CA HIS A 27 6.83 19.77 -27.31
C HIS A 27 7.36 20.13 -25.92
N VAL A 28 6.47 20.43 -24.97
CA VAL A 28 6.87 20.78 -23.61
C VAL A 28 7.35 19.51 -22.91
N LYS A 29 8.67 19.43 -22.68
CA LYS A 29 9.28 18.33 -21.94
C LYS A 29 8.64 18.23 -20.56
N LYS A 30 8.21 17.02 -20.19
CA LYS A 30 7.75 16.75 -18.82
C LYS A 30 8.92 16.98 -17.88
N TYR A 31 8.65 17.65 -16.76
CA TYR A 31 9.63 17.70 -15.68
C TYR A 31 9.96 16.26 -15.25
N PRO A 32 11.25 15.92 -15.13
CA PRO A 32 11.65 14.62 -14.64
C PRO A 32 11.13 14.46 -13.20
N GLU A 33 10.23 13.51 -13.00
CA GLU A 33 9.80 13.12 -11.65
C GLU A 33 10.86 12.19 -11.06
N ASN A 34 11.55 12.65 -10.03
CA ASN A 34 12.42 11.79 -9.24
C ASN A 34 11.54 10.81 -8.46
N LYS A 35 11.48 9.56 -8.93
CA LYS A 35 10.80 8.49 -8.22
C LYS A 35 11.56 8.22 -6.92
N ARG A 36 11.02 8.70 -5.80
CA ARG A 36 11.53 8.33 -4.47
C ARG A 36 11.13 6.89 -4.17
N GLU A 37 12.10 6.08 -3.78
CA GLU A 37 11.88 4.71 -3.34
C GLU A 37 12.25 4.63 -1.87
N ARG A 38 11.24 4.65 -1.01
CA ARG A 38 11.40 4.59 0.45
C ARG A 38 10.52 3.46 0.97
N PHE A 39 11.12 2.55 1.71
CA PHE A 39 10.50 1.47 2.44
C PHE A 39 11.28 1.26 3.73
N LEU A 40 10.64 0.72 4.76
CA LEU A 40 11.27 0.52 6.06
C LEU A 40 12.18 -0.72 6.02
N ASN A 41 13.32 -0.64 6.71
CA ASN A 41 14.12 -1.82 7.03
C ASN A 41 13.58 -2.56 8.28
N ALA A 42 14.18 -3.68 8.64
CA ALA A 42 13.73 -4.50 9.78
C ALA A 42 13.69 -3.72 11.10
N ASP A 43 14.75 -2.99 11.43
CA ASP A 43 14.84 -2.20 12.66
C ASP A 43 13.80 -1.07 12.70
N GLU A 44 13.55 -0.43 11.55
CA GLU A 44 12.52 0.61 11.41
C GLU A 44 11.10 0.05 11.58
N ILE A 45 10.84 -1.14 11.04
CA ILE A 45 9.56 -1.85 11.23
C ILE A 45 9.38 -2.15 12.72
N GLU A 46 10.41 -2.68 13.38
CA GLU A 46 10.36 -2.99 14.81
C GLU A 46 10.10 -1.75 15.67
N ARG A 47 10.82 -0.65 15.40
CA ARG A 47 10.57 0.64 16.09
C ARG A 47 9.14 1.13 15.86
N LEU A 48 8.66 1.09 14.62
CA LEU A 48 7.29 1.51 14.30
C LEU A 48 6.26 0.67 15.07
N LEU A 49 6.37 -0.65 15.04
CA LEU A 49 5.47 -1.56 15.74
C LEU A 49 5.50 -1.35 17.26
N THR A 50 6.68 -1.12 17.82
CA THR A 50 6.87 -0.82 19.25
C THR A 50 6.16 0.47 19.65
N ILE A 51 6.32 1.55 18.88
CA ILE A 51 5.63 2.81 19.13
C ILE A 51 4.11 2.66 18.97
N LEU A 52 3.64 1.94 17.96
CA LEU A 52 2.20 1.67 17.77
C LEU A 52 1.61 0.93 18.97
N LYS A 53 2.30 -0.09 19.51
CA LYS A 53 1.86 -0.81 20.72
C LYS A 53 1.84 0.10 21.96
N ARG A 54 2.80 1.01 22.08
CA ARG A 54 2.83 1.97 23.20
C ARG A 54 1.70 3.00 23.12
N GLU A 55 1.48 3.61 21.95
CA GLU A 55 0.41 4.59 21.75
C GLU A 55 -0.98 4.00 21.97
N GLU A 56 -1.16 2.73 21.59
CA GLU A 56 -2.42 2.00 21.84
C GLU A 56 -2.71 1.89 23.35
N LYS A 57 -1.70 1.57 24.16
CA LYS A 57 -1.84 1.54 25.63
C LYS A 57 -2.15 2.91 26.23
N GLU A 58 -1.61 3.98 25.63
CA GLU A 58 -1.90 5.37 26.02
C GLU A 58 -3.29 5.85 25.54
N GLY A 59 -3.98 5.09 24.68
CA GLY A 59 -5.32 5.40 24.18
C GLY A 59 -5.39 6.51 23.12
N PHE A 60 -4.27 6.95 22.57
CA PHE A 60 -4.25 8.03 21.59
C PHE A 60 -4.58 7.54 20.16
N TYR A 61 -5.56 8.17 19.53
CA TYR A 61 -5.93 7.93 18.11
C TYR A 61 -6.16 6.44 17.75
N PRO A 62 -7.01 5.69 18.46
CA PRO A 62 -7.16 4.23 18.29
C PRO A 62 -7.44 3.84 16.83
N TRP A 63 -8.39 4.50 16.17
CA TRP A 63 -8.72 4.25 14.76
C TRP A 63 -7.55 4.48 13.80
N ALA A 64 -6.72 5.50 14.05
CA ALA A 64 -5.54 5.75 13.23
C ALA A 64 -4.48 4.66 13.42
N LEU A 65 -4.31 4.15 14.65
CA LEU A 65 -3.37 3.06 14.94
C LEU A 65 -3.78 1.77 14.23
N HIS A 66 -5.07 1.42 14.29
CA HIS A 66 -5.62 0.28 13.53
C HIS A 66 -5.40 0.44 12.03
N ALA A 67 -5.68 1.63 11.48
CA ALA A 67 -5.46 1.91 10.06
C ALA A 67 -3.98 1.77 9.65
N ILE A 68 -3.04 2.30 10.44
CA ILE A 68 -1.59 2.18 10.16
C ILE A 68 -1.14 0.72 10.16
N ARG A 69 -1.60 -0.08 11.13
CA ARG A 69 -1.27 -1.51 11.21
C ARG A 69 -1.87 -2.27 10.02
N LEU A 70 -3.12 -2.01 9.66
CA LEU A 70 -3.74 -2.63 8.48
C LEU A 70 -2.98 -2.27 7.21
N LEU A 71 -2.55 -1.01 7.03
CA LEU A 71 -1.74 -0.62 5.87
C LEU A 71 -0.42 -1.40 5.80
N LEU A 72 0.23 -1.60 6.95
CA LEU A 72 1.48 -2.34 7.03
C LEU A 72 1.28 -3.83 6.72
N TYR A 73 0.22 -4.46 7.23
CA TYR A 73 0.00 -5.91 7.12
C TYR A 73 -0.68 -6.35 5.82
N THR A 74 -1.36 -5.43 5.11
CA THR A 74 -2.10 -5.77 3.88
C THR A 74 -1.50 -5.15 2.63
N GLY A 75 -0.66 -4.11 2.77
CA GLY A 75 -0.18 -3.32 1.64
C GLY A 75 -1.27 -2.55 0.89
N CYS A 76 -2.49 -2.46 1.44
CA CYS A 76 -3.59 -1.70 0.84
C CYS A 76 -3.26 -0.20 0.69
N ARG A 77 -4.00 0.50 -0.18
CA ARG A 77 -3.91 1.96 -0.27
C ARG A 77 -4.56 2.60 0.94
N LEU A 78 -4.12 3.82 1.27
CA LEU A 78 -4.71 4.58 2.39
C LEU A 78 -6.22 4.72 2.25
N SER A 79 -6.72 5.12 1.08
CA SER A 79 -8.16 5.24 0.86
C SER A 79 -8.89 3.92 1.04
N GLU A 80 -8.32 2.81 0.55
CA GLU A 80 -8.91 1.47 0.66
C GLU A 80 -9.09 1.05 2.12
N ILE A 81 -8.13 1.37 3.00
CA ILE A 81 -8.24 1.09 4.44
C ILE A 81 -9.18 2.06 5.15
N LEU A 82 -9.12 3.36 4.81
CA LEU A 82 -9.95 4.35 5.49
C LEU A 82 -11.43 4.20 5.15
N THR A 83 -11.79 3.76 3.95
CA THR A 83 -13.20 3.58 3.55
C THR A 83 -13.72 2.16 3.75
N LEU A 84 -12.87 1.22 4.18
CA LEU A 84 -13.21 -0.19 4.35
C LEU A 84 -14.47 -0.37 5.21
N THR A 85 -15.44 -1.13 4.71
CA THR A 85 -16.65 -1.48 5.48
C THR A 85 -16.59 -2.92 6.00
N TRP A 86 -17.39 -3.22 7.03
CA TRP A 86 -17.49 -4.58 7.57
C TRP A 86 -18.05 -5.59 6.58
N GLU A 87 -18.84 -5.17 5.60
CA GLU A 87 -19.34 -6.05 4.51
C GLU A 87 -18.23 -6.50 3.56
N GLU A 88 -17.16 -5.71 3.43
CA GLU A 88 -15.99 -6.05 2.63
C GLU A 88 -15.02 -6.98 3.39
N VAL A 89 -15.23 -7.22 4.68
CA VAL A 89 -14.40 -8.10 5.50
C VAL A 89 -14.97 -9.52 5.52
N ASP A 90 -14.33 -10.42 4.79
CA ASP A 90 -14.70 -11.83 4.70
C ASP A 90 -13.69 -12.68 5.48
N LEU A 91 -13.96 -12.85 6.77
CA LEU A 91 -13.09 -13.61 7.67
C LEU A 91 -13.11 -15.12 7.39
N ASP A 92 -14.23 -15.65 6.88
CA ASP A 92 -14.37 -17.06 6.54
C ASP A 92 -13.44 -17.45 5.39
N ASN A 93 -13.32 -16.57 4.38
CA ASN A 93 -12.39 -16.74 3.26
C ASN A 93 -11.05 -16.01 3.46
N GLN A 94 -10.79 -15.48 4.65
CA GLN A 94 -9.54 -14.79 5.01
C GLN A 94 -9.14 -13.70 4.01
N CYS A 95 -10.08 -12.84 3.61
CA CYS A 95 -9.83 -11.80 2.62
C CYS A 95 -10.64 -10.52 2.82
N LEU A 96 -10.17 -9.43 2.20
CA LEU A 96 -10.94 -8.22 1.97
C LEU A 96 -11.46 -8.23 0.54
N ARG A 97 -12.77 -8.07 0.37
CA ARG A 97 -13.45 -7.95 -0.92
C ARG A 97 -13.69 -6.47 -1.22
N LEU A 98 -12.67 -5.78 -1.70
CA LEU A 98 -12.76 -4.35 -1.99
C LEU A 98 -13.64 -4.12 -3.23
N LEU A 99 -14.83 -3.57 -3.02
CA LEU A 99 -15.85 -3.40 -4.06
C LEU A 99 -15.64 -2.12 -4.86
N ASP A 100 -15.23 -1.04 -4.18
CA ASP A 100 -14.95 0.27 -4.77
C ASP A 100 -13.48 0.67 -4.55
N SER A 101 -12.58 0.11 -5.36
CA SER A 101 -11.18 0.53 -5.37
C SER A 101 -10.88 1.41 -6.58
N LYS A 102 -9.87 2.29 -6.44
CA LYS A 102 -9.30 3.10 -7.53
C LYS A 102 -8.98 2.28 -8.81
N THR A 103 -8.85 0.97 -8.70
CA THR A 103 -8.51 0.03 -9.78
C THR A 103 -9.64 -0.94 -10.14
N GLY A 104 -10.83 -0.82 -9.55
CA GLY A 104 -11.96 -1.75 -9.68
C GLY A 104 -12.03 -2.79 -8.56
N LYS A 105 -12.97 -3.74 -8.66
CA LYS A 105 -13.14 -4.81 -7.66
C LYS A 105 -11.88 -5.66 -7.53
N LYS A 106 -11.45 -5.96 -6.31
CA LYS A 106 -10.30 -6.85 -6.06
C LYS A 106 -10.37 -7.52 -4.68
N ILE A 107 -9.68 -8.65 -4.59
CA ILE A 107 -9.56 -9.45 -3.37
C ILE A 107 -8.15 -9.27 -2.80
N ILE A 108 -8.05 -8.99 -1.51
CA ILE A 108 -6.79 -8.93 -0.76
C ILE A 108 -6.81 -10.02 0.30
N TYR A 109 -5.94 -11.02 0.16
CA TYR A 109 -5.80 -12.07 1.16
C TYR A 109 -5.16 -11.54 2.43
N LEU A 110 -5.66 -12.01 3.58
CA LEU A 110 -5.24 -11.55 4.89
C LEU A 110 -4.32 -12.58 5.55
N SER A 111 -3.30 -12.10 6.25
CA SER A 111 -2.52 -12.91 7.17
C SER A 111 -3.29 -13.13 8.48
N SER A 112 -2.90 -14.13 9.27
CA SER A 112 -3.43 -14.34 10.62
C SER A 112 -3.34 -13.08 11.48
N THR A 113 -2.21 -12.36 11.43
CA THR A 113 -2.02 -11.11 12.16
C THR A 113 -3.00 -10.01 11.73
N ALA A 114 -3.35 -9.92 10.44
CA ALA A 114 -4.34 -8.96 9.98
C ALA A 114 -5.76 -9.36 10.41
N ILE A 115 -6.07 -10.66 10.42
CA ILE A 115 -7.33 -11.20 10.93
C ILE A 115 -7.50 -10.91 12.42
N GLU A 116 -6.48 -11.22 13.23
CA GLU A 116 -6.48 -10.94 14.67
C GLU A 116 -6.72 -9.45 14.95
N LEU A 117 -6.09 -8.57 14.18
CA LEU A 117 -6.31 -7.13 14.28
C LEU A 117 -7.75 -6.76 13.93
N LEU A 118 -8.31 -7.28 12.84
CA LEU A 118 -9.69 -6.99 12.42
C LEU A 118 -10.71 -7.49 13.46
N GLN A 119 -10.47 -8.65 14.07
CA GLN A 119 -11.32 -9.20 15.13
C GLN A 119 -11.27 -8.36 16.42
N ALA A 120 -10.11 -7.75 16.72
CA ALA A 120 -9.94 -6.90 17.88
C ALA A 120 -10.56 -5.49 17.71
N ILE A 121 -10.81 -5.05 16.48
CA ILE A 121 -11.43 -3.75 16.22
C ILE A 121 -12.92 -3.81 16.60
N PRO A 122 -13.41 -2.92 17.49
CA PRO A 122 -14.81 -2.94 17.89
C PRO A 122 -15.73 -2.50 16.75
N LYS A 123 -16.84 -3.21 16.58
CA LYS A 123 -17.93 -2.80 15.68
C LYS A 123 -18.77 -1.75 16.39
N ILE A 124 -18.78 -0.53 15.86
CA ILE A 124 -19.61 0.56 16.40
C ILE A 124 -21.01 0.44 15.82
N PRO A 125 -22.08 0.45 16.65
CA PRO A 125 -23.45 0.49 16.16
C PRO A 125 -23.66 1.63 15.17
N GLU A 126 -24.46 1.38 14.12
CA GLU A 126 -24.81 2.37 13.10
C GLU A 126 -23.61 2.94 12.30
N ASN A 127 -22.43 2.33 12.41
CA ASN A 127 -21.27 2.66 11.58
C ASN A 127 -20.80 1.43 10.79
N LEU A 128 -20.90 1.53 9.46
CA LEU A 128 -20.53 0.46 8.56
C LEU A 128 -19.00 0.30 8.42
N HIS A 129 -18.23 1.33 8.78
CA HIS A 129 -16.80 1.38 8.54
C HIS A 129 -15.98 0.66 9.63
N VAL A 130 -14.92 -0.02 9.19
CA VAL A 130 -13.93 -0.64 10.09
C VAL A 130 -13.11 0.42 10.82
N ILE A 131 -12.77 1.52 10.13
CA ILE A 131 -12.01 2.63 10.70
C ILE A 131 -12.93 3.84 10.88
N CYS A 132 -13.51 3.98 12.07
CA CYS A 132 -14.48 5.03 12.35
C CYS A 132 -13.84 6.42 12.49
N GLY A 133 -14.60 7.44 12.09
CA GLY A 133 -14.26 8.85 12.23
C GLY A 133 -14.83 9.47 13.51
N GLY A 134 -14.63 10.79 13.66
CA GLY A 134 -15.18 11.54 14.79
C GLY A 134 -16.64 11.96 14.64
N LYS A 135 -17.26 11.71 13.47
CA LYS A 135 -18.70 11.92 13.23
C LYS A 135 -19.39 10.57 13.20
N GLU A 136 -20.63 10.54 13.66
CA GLU A 136 -21.49 9.36 13.63
C GLU A 136 -21.64 8.83 12.19
N GLY A 137 -21.59 7.49 12.04
CA GLY A 137 -21.65 6.81 10.75
C GLY A 137 -20.49 7.07 9.79
N ALA A 138 -19.55 7.97 10.11
CA ALA A 138 -18.48 8.36 9.19
C ALA A 138 -17.19 7.55 9.43
N HIS A 139 -16.37 7.46 8.38
CA HIS A 139 -15.02 6.92 8.47
C HIS A 139 -13.98 7.99 8.86
N LEU A 140 -12.78 7.55 9.26
CA LEU A 140 -11.67 8.46 9.52
C LEU A 140 -11.20 9.11 8.20
N VAL A 141 -11.19 10.45 8.16
CA VAL A 141 -10.73 11.22 6.99
C VAL A 141 -9.28 11.68 7.15
N ASN A 142 -8.90 12.13 8.35
CA ASN A 142 -7.59 12.72 8.60
C ASN A 142 -6.75 11.90 9.58
N ILE A 143 -5.85 11.10 9.03
CA ILE A 143 -4.88 10.29 9.77
C ILE A 143 -3.53 11.01 9.97
N HIS A 144 -3.29 12.12 9.28
CA HIS A 144 -1.96 12.74 9.19
C HIS A 144 -1.43 13.26 10.52
N LYS A 145 -2.30 13.73 11.42
CA LYS A 145 -1.89 14.19 12.76
C LYS A 145 -1.36 13.03 13.60
N ALA A 146 -2.07 11.91 13.61
CA ALA A 146 -1.64 10.68 14.30
C ALA A 146 -0.35 10.13 13.67
N TRP A 147 -0.30 10.03 12.33
CA TRP A 147 0.91 9.60 11.63
C TRP A 147 2.11 10.49 11.93
N GLY A 148 1.91 11.82 11.98
CA GLY A 148 2.93 12.80 12.32
C GLY A 148 3.55 12.57 13.69
N ARG A 149 2.72 12.24 14.68
CA ARG A 149 3.17 11.91 16.04
C ARG A 149 3.94 10.58 16.06
N ILE A 150 3.38 9.54 15.46
CA ILE A 150 3.95 8.18 15.46
C ILE A 150 5.31 8.17 14.78
N ARG A 151 5.41 8.75 13.58
CA ARG A 151 6.65 8.77 12.82
C ARG A 151 7.75 9.58 13.52
N LYS A 152 7.41 10.67 14.21
CA LYS A 152 8.37 11.44 15.02
C LYS A 152 8.91 10.62 16.19
N LYS A 153 8.04 9.90 16.89
CA LYS A 153 8.44 9.02 18.01
C LYS A 153 9.24 7.80 17.55
N ALA A 154 9.04 7.34 16.32
CA ALA A 154 9.75 6.21 15.73
C ALA A 154 11.05 6.60 14.99
N HIS A 155 11.37 7.90 14.92
CA HIS A 155 12.47 8.45 14.11
C HIS A 155 12.34 8.13 12.60
N LEU A 156 11.15 8.37 12.07
CA LEU A 156 10.71 8.09 10.69
C LEU A 156 10.10 9.34 10.01
N GLU A 157 10.63 10.53 10.30
CA GLU A 157 10.12 11.82 9.79
C GLU A 157 10.15 11.93 8.26
N ASP A 158 10.91 11.07 7.58
CA ASP A 158 10.98 11.03 6.13
C ASP A 158 9.94 10.08 5.51
N VAL A 159 9.25 9.26 6.30
CA VAL A 159 8.31 8.23 5.85
C VAL A 159 6.88 8.76 5.68
N ARG A 160 6.27 8.44 4.54
CA ARG A 160 4.86 8.70 4.20
C ARG A 160 4.03 7.44 4.41
N LEU A 161 2.71 7.59 4.60
CA LEU A 161 1.80 6.45 4.74
C LEU A 161 1.83 5.49 3.53
N HIS A 162 2.06 6.02 2.32
CA HIS A 162 2.19 5.17 1.13
C HIS A 162 3.48 4.33 1.13
N ASP A 163 4.51 4.75 1.86
CA ASP A 163 5.76 4.00 1.98
C ASP A 163 5.54 2.71 2.80
N LEU A 164 4.47 2.61 3.60
CA LEU A 164 4.07 1.36 4.26
C LEU A 164 3.67 0.29 3.23
N ARG A 165 3.00 0.68 2.14
CA ARG A 165 2.71 -0.23 1.02
C ARG A 165 3.99 -0.64 0.28
N HIS A 166 4.93 0.29 0.11
CA HIS A 166 6.25 -0.03 -0.45
C HIS A 166 7.03 -0.99 0.46
N THR A 167 6.88 -0.84 1.78
CA THR A 167 7.46 -1.72 2.78
C THR A 167 6.89 -3.13 2.67
N PHE A 168 5.57 -3.29 2.62
CA PHE A 168 4.94 -4.60 2.40
C PHE A 168 5.49 -5.29 1.14
N ALA A 169 5.60 -4.56 0.04
CA ALA A 169 6.13 -5.09 -1.21
C ALA A 169 7.62 -5.45 -1.13
N SER A 170 8.43 -4.60 -0.50
CA SER A 170 9.87 -4.82 -0.31
C SER A 170 10.14 -6.06 0.55
N VAL A 171 9.39 -6.23 1.65
CA VAL A 171 9.44 -7.43 2.49
C VAL A 171 9.05 -8.67 1.69
N ALA A 172 8.01 -8.61 0.85
CA ALA A 172 7.64 -9.74 0.01
C ALA A 172 8.75 -10.10 -1.00
N VAL A 173 9.44 -9.11 -1.58
CA VAL A 173 10.61 -9.37 -2.45
C VAL A 173 11.75 -10.00 -1.68
N SER A 174 12.06 -9.53 -0.47
CA SER A 174 13.17 -10.10 0.32
C SER A 174 12.91 -11.54 0.74
N GLN A 175 11.63 -11.95 0.84
CA GLN A 175 11.22 -13.35 1.01
C GLN A 175 11.24 -14.18 -0.29
N GLY A 176 11.70 -13.60 -1.40
CA GLY A 176 11.85 -14.29 -2.68
C GLY A 176 10.56 -14.48 -3.47
N LEU A 177 9.47 -13.76 -3.13
CA LEU A 177 8.24 -13.85 -3.90
C LEU A 177 8.43 -13.23 -5.29
N SER A 178 7.78 -13.83 -6.29
CA SER A 178 7.83 -13.33 -7.66
C SER A 178 7.01 -12.05 -7.82
N LEU A 179 7.42 -11.17 -8.74
CA LEU A 179 6.70 -9.92 -9.01
C LEU A 179 5.21 -10.11 -9.38
N PRO A 180 4.80 -11.15 -10.12
CA PRO A 180 3.38 -11.44 -10.33
C PRO A 180 2.62 -11.71 -9.03
N VAL A 181 3.19 -12.53 -8.12
CA VAL A 181 2.58 -12.85 -6.82
C VAL A 181 2.44 -11.59 -5.97
N ILE A 182 3.50 -10.77 -5.89
CA ILE A 182 3.48 -9.50 -5.16
C ILE A 182 2.44 -8.54 -5.76
N GLY A 183 2.35 -8.50 -7.10
CA GLY A 183 1.33 -7.71 -7.80
C GLY A 183 -0.09 -8.14 -7.45
N ALA A 184 -0.33 -9.45 -7.35
CA ALA A 184 -1.62 -10.00 -6.93
C ALA A 184 -1.94 -9.64 -5.47
N LEU A 185 -0.99 -9.83 -4.54
CA LEU A 185 -1.15 -9.47 -3.12
C LEU A 185 -1.49 -7.99 -2.93
N LEU A 186 -0.88 -7.10 -3.72
CA LEU A 186 -1.12 -5.66 -3.67
C LEU A 186 -2.37 -5.20 -4.45
N GLY A 187 -3.01 -6.11 -5.20
CA GLY A 187 -4.12 -5.81 -6.09
C GLY A 187 -3.75 -4.81 -7.21
N HIS A 188 -2.61 -5.03 -7.87
CA HIS A 188 -2.20 -4.26 -9.04
C HIS A 188 -2.92 -4.76 -10.30
N LYS A 189 -3.58 -3.84 -11.01
CA LYS A 189 -4.18 -4.11 -12.33
C LYS A 189 -3.13 -4.30 -13.44
N HIS A 190 -1.99 -3.62 -13.32
CA HIS A 190 -0.90 -3.68 -14.29
C HIS A 190 0.39 -4.14 -13.62
N THR A 191 0.99 -5.21 -14.15
CA THR A 191 2.23 -5.83 -13.66
C THR A 191 3.43 -4.88 -13.66
N GLN A 192 3.47 -3.91 -14.58
CA GLN A 192 4.49 -2.84 -14.61
C GLN A 192 4.56 -2.02 -13.31
N THR A 193 3.47 -1.95 -12.53
CA THR A 193 3.48 -1.25 -11.24
C THR A 193 4.40 -1.96 -10.23
N THR A 194 4.51 -3.30 -10.32
CA THR A 194 5.36 -4.10 -9.46
C THR A 194 6.81 -4.17 -9.96
N ALA A 195 7.05 -3.89 -11.25
CA ALA A 195 8.40 -3.92 -11.84
C ALA A 195 9.40 -3.00 -11.14
N ARG A 196 8.92 -1.97 -10.44
CA ARG A 196 9.78 -1.09 -9.65
C ARG A 196 10.56 -1.81 -8.55
N TYR A 197 10.08 -2.96 -8.06
CA TYR A 197 10.78 -3.74 -7.03
C TYR A 197 11.76 -4.77 -7.61
N ALA A 198 11.90 -4.87 -8.93
CA ALA A 198 12.77 -5.86 -9.57
C ALA A 198 14.23 -5.76 -9.11
N HIS A 199 14.73 -4.55 -8.86
CA HIS A 199 16.09 -4.30 -8.38
C HIS A 199 16.34 -4.84 -6.96
N LEU A 200 15.29 -5.15 -6.18
CA LEU A 200 15.44 -5.75 -4.84
C LEU A 200 15.64 -7.27 -4.91
N MET A 201 15.50 -7.90 -6.08
CA MET A 201 15.60 -9.36 -6.22
C MET A 201 17.03 -9.89 -6.27
N HIS A 202 18.08 -9.05 -6.25
CA HIS A 202 19.47 -9.50 -6.40
C HIS A 202 19.86 -10.60 -5.39
N GLN A 203 19.57 -10.38 -4.09
CA GLN A 203 19.90 -11.33 -3.03
C GLN A 203 19.06 -12.62 -3.11
N PRO A 204 17.72 -12.57 -3.24
CA PRO A 204 16.91 -13.77 -3.47
C PRO A 204 17.33 -14.59 -4.71
N LEU A 205 17.75 -13.93 -5.79
CA LEU A 205 18.20 -14.61 -7.01
C LEU A 205 19.49 -15.41 -6.77
N PHE A 206 20.44 -14.84 -6.01
CA PHE A 206 21.67 -15.55 -5.63
C PHE A 206 21.35 -16.79 -4.78
N GLU A 207 20.54 -16.63 -3.74
CA GLU A 207 20.12 -17.74 -2.86
C GLU A 207 19.35 -18.84 -3.61
N ALA A 208 18.51 -18.45 -4.58
CA ALA A 208 17.82 -19.40 -5.44
C ALA A 208 18.82 -20.21 -6.28
N SER A 209 19.85 -19.56 -6.85
CA SER A 209 20.88 -20.24 -7.62
C SER A 209 21.67 -21.25 -6.78
N GLU A 210 22.05 -20.87 -5.56
CA GLU A 210 22.75 -21.75 -4.62
C GLU A 210 21.89 -22.97 -4.25
N LYS A 211 20.60 -22.76 -3.94
CA LYS A 211 19.66 -23.86 -3.64
C LYS A 211 19.52 -24.84 -4.80
N ILE A 212 19.43 -24.33 -6.03
CA ILE A 212 19.35 -25.16 -7.24
C ILE A 212 20.62 -26.01 -7.39
N ALA A 213 21.80 -25.40 -7.26
CA ALA A 213 23.07 -26.11 -7.36
C ALA A 213 23.19 -27.24 -6.33
N GLN A 214 22.82 -26.97 -5.07
CA GLN A 214 22.80 -27.98 -4.00
C GLN A 214 21.83 -29.13 -4.28
N GLN A 215 20.65 -28.82 -4.82
CA GLN A 215 19.63 -29.84 -5.11
C GLN A 215 20.02 -30.73 -6.30
N ILE A 216 20.64 -30.15 -7.34
CA ILE A 216 21.19 -30.92 -8.46
C ILE A 216 22.36 -31.78 -7.99
N GLY A 217 23.31 -31.20 -7.25
CA GLY A 217 24.50 -31.92 -6.76
C GLY A 217 24.18 -33.06 -5.78
N ARG A 218 23.07 -32.96 -5.02
CA ARG A 218 22.58 -34.05 -4.16
C ARG A 218 22.04 -35.25 -4.91
N LYS A 219 21.61 -35.10 -6.17
CA LYS A 219 21.13 -36.23 -6.99
C LYS A 219 22.26 -37.01 -7.67
N THR A 220 23.49 -36.51 -7.59
CA THR A 220 24.67 -37.09 -8.23
C THR A 220 25.58 -37.86 -7.24
N ARG A 221 25.11 -38.08 -6.00
CA ARG A 221 25.72 -38.96 -5.00
C ARG A 221 24.73 -40.05 -4.61
#